data_AF-A0YGX8-F1
#
_entry.id   AF-A0YGX8-F1
#
_cell.length_a   1.000
_cell.length_b   1.000
_cell.length_c   1.000
_cell.angle_alpha   90.00
_cell.angle_beta   90.00
_cell.angle_gamma   90.00
#
_symmetry.space_group_name_H-M   'P 1'
#
loop_
_entity.id
_entity.type
_entity.pdbx_description
1 polymer ?
#
loop_
_entity_poly.entity_id
_entity_poly.type
_entity_poly.pdbx_seq_one_letter_code
_entity_poly.pdbx_strand_id
1 'polypeptide(L)' 'MVGPHNFKYTETPIPEPKSNEVLVKNLFLSFDPAQRNWMVDRKGYLPPVGIGEPMRAVLLGR' A
#
# COMPACT_ATOMS: atom_id res chain seq x y z
N MET A 1 1.32 12.94 -14.26
CA MET A 1 0.11 12.62 -13.47
C MET A 1 0.22 11.16 -13.04
N VAL A 2 -0.21 10.80 -11.83
CA VAL A 2 -0.19 9.40 -11.39
C VAL A 2 -1.18 8.60 -12.22
N GLY A 3 -0.77 7.45 -12.76
CA GLY A 3 -1.61 6.60 -13.60
C GLY A 3 -1.12 5.16 -13.70
N PRO A 4 -1.73 4.32 -14.56
CA PRO A 4 -1.45 2.89 -14.62
C PRO A 4 0.03 2.53 -14.82
N HIS A 5 0.77 3.35 -15.58
CA HIS A 5 2.21 3.15 -15.83
C HIS A 5 3.09 3.29 -14.57
N ASN A 6 2.56 3.81 -13.45
CA ASN A 6 3.27 3.90 -12.18
C ASN A 6 3.03 2.69 -11.27
N PHE A 7 2.12 1.79 -11.64
CA PHE A 7 1.74 0.65 -10.81
C PHE A 7 1.92 -0.66 -11.58
N LYS A 8 2.20 -1.72 -10.82
CA LYS A 8 2.21 -3.08 -11.33
C LYS A 8 1.15 -3.87 -10.56
N TYR A 9 0.26 -4.53 -11.29
CA TYR A 9 -0.61 -5.55 -10.70
C TYR A 9 0.19 -6.82 -10.45
N THR A 10 0.00 -7.43 -9.28
CA THR A 10 0.66 -8.69 -8.91
C THR A 10 -0.31 -9.54 -8.10
N GLU A 11 -0.17 -10.86 -8.25
CA GLU A 11 -0.85 -11.85 -7.43
C GLU A 11 0.18 -12.48 -6.48
N THR A 12 -0.24 -12.78 -5.26
CA THR A 12 0.59 -13.44 -4.24
C THR A 12 -0.28 -14.46 -3.48
N PRO A 13 0.30 -15.54 -2.94
CA PRO A 13 -0.41 -16.39 -2.00
C PRO A 13 -0.93 -15.58 -0.79
N ILE A 14 -2.04 -16.02 -0.19
CA ILE A 14 -2.54 -15.45 1.07
C ILE A 14 -1.54 -15.83 2.17
N PRO A 15 -1.01 -14.86 2.94
CA PRO A 15 -0.05 -15.15 3.99
C PRO A 15 -0.75 -15.77 5.21
N GLU A 16 -0.05 -16.66 5.90
CA GLU A 16 -0.45 -17.16 7.22
C GLU A 16 0.00 -16.17 8.30
N PRO A 17 -0.90 -15.71 9.20
CA PRO A 17 -0.53 -14.81 10.28
C PRO A 17 0.38 -15.51 11.30
N LYS A 18 1.43 -14.82 11.76
CA LYS A 18 2.32 -15.32 12.82
C LYS A 18 1.75 -15.03 14.22
N SER A 19 2.49 -15.43 15.24
CA SER A 19 2.15 -15.08 16.63
C SER A 19 2.02 -13.56 16.79
N ASN A 20 0.89 -13.12 17.36
CA ASN A 20 0.51 -11.71 17.55
C ASN A 20 0.20 -10.93 16.26
N GLU A 21 -0.10 -11.61 15.15
CA GLU A 21 -0.61 -10.98 13.93
C GLU A 21 -2.09 -11.35 13.69
N VAL A 22 -2.78 -10.54 12.89
CA VAL A 22 -4.12 -10.83 12.39
C VAL A 22 -4.13 -10.76 10.87
N LEU A 23 -4.87 -11.67 10.23
CA LEU A 23 -5.11 -11.64 8.79
C LEU A 23 -6.44 -10.92 8.54
N VAL A 24 -6.39 -9.82 7.78
CA VAL A 24 -7.57 -8.99 7.47
C VAL A 24 -7.90 -9.08 5.98
N LYS A 25 -9.16 -9.33 5.66
CA LYS A 25 -9.71 -9.19 4.31
C LYS A 25 -10.11 -7.73 4.08
N ASN A 26 -9.30 -7.02 3.30
CA ASN A 26 -9.58 -5.64 2.90
C ASN A 26 -10.87 -5.57 2.06
N LEU A 27 -11.79 -4.69 2.43
CA LEU A 27 -13.05 -4.45 1.70
C LEU A 27 -13.09 -3.05 1.09
N PHE A 28 -12.46 -2.08 1.76
CA PHE A 28 -12.34 -0.70 1.30
C PHE A 28 -10.90 -0.22 1.47
N LEU A 29 -10.44 0.62 0.55
CA LEU A 29 -9.14 1.29 0.58
C LEU A 29 -9.38 2.79 0.42
N SER A 30 -8.73 3.59 1.26
CA SER A 30 -8.72 5.03 1.10
C SER A 30 -7.86 5.44 -0.09
N PHE A 31 -8.32 6.46 -0.80
CA PHE A 31 -7.58 7.09 -1.88
C PHE A 31 -7.35 8.57 -1.52
N ASP A 32 -6.14 8.87 -1.05
CA ASP A 32 -5.81 10.12 -0.38
C ASP A 32 -4.77 10.93 -1.17
N PRO A 33 -4.84 12.27 -1.19
CA PRO A 33 -3.80 13.09 -1.81
C PRO A 33 -2.39 12.83 -1.26
N ALA A 34 -2.28 12.37 0.00
CA ALA A 34 -1.02 12.01 0.64
C ALA A 34 -0.28 10.88 -0.11
N GLN A 35 -1.00 9.98 -0.78
CA GLN A 35 -0.41 8.88 -1.57
C GLN A 35 0.53 9.40 -2.65
N ARG A 36 0.20 10.54 -3.28
CA ARG A 36 1.09 11.16 -4.26
C ARG A 36 2.44 11.55 -3.67
N ASN A 37 2.46 11.99 -2.41
CA ASN A 37 3.71 12.38 -1.74
C ASN A 37 4.54 11.15 -1.36
N TRP A 38 3.89 10.05 -0.97
CA TRP A 38 4.59 8.81 -0.63
C TRP A 38 5.26 8.15 -1.85
N MET A 39 4.79 8.41 -3.07
CA MET A 39 5.44 7.95 -4.30
C MET A 39 6.70 8.74 -4.69
N VAL A 40 7.02 9.84 -4.01
CA VAL A 40 8.20 10.66 -4.32
C VAL A 40 9.33 10.27 -3.40
N ASP A 41 10.49 9.95 -3.98
CA ASP A 41 11.72 9.76 -3.24
C ASP A 41 12.26 11.10 -2.71
N ARG A 42 11.67 11.54 -1.59
CA ARG A 42 12.09 12.73 -0.84
C ARG A 42 11.81 12.52 0.64
N LYS A 43 12.55 13.24 1.48
CA LYS A 43 12.29 13.23 2.93
C LYS A 43 10.86 13.74 3.21
N GLY A 44 10.11 12.91 3.94
CA GLY A 44 8.78 13.22 4.47
C GLY A 44 8.63 12.66 5.88
N TYR A 45 7.47 12.87 6.50
CA TYR A 45 7.17 12.34 7.84
C TYR A 45 7.07 10.80 7.87
N LEU A 46 6.78 10.19 6.71
CA LEU A 46 6.91 8.75 6.49
C LEU A 46 7.94 8.50 5.37
N PRO A 47 8.64 7.37 5.40
CA PRO A 47 9.47 6.93 4.28
C PRO A 47 8.65 6.83 2.98
N PRO A 48 9.25 7.16 1.82
CA PRO A 48 8.65 6.88 0.52
C PRO A 48 8.31 5.40 0.34
N VAL A 49 7.31 5.12 -0.50
CA VAL A 49 7.03 3.77 -0.99
C VAL A 49 8.06 3.43 -2.06
N GLY A 50 8.79 2.34 -1.86
CA GLY A 50 9.83 1.89 -2.77
C GLY A 50 9.28 1.34 -4.09
N ILE A 51 10.11 1.34 -5.13
CA ILE A 51 9.76 0.68 -6.39
C ILE A 51 9.61 -0.83 -6.14
N GLY A 52 8.45 -1.37 -6.54
CA GLY A 52 8.10 -2.78 -6.33
C GLY A 52 7.40 -3.06 -5.00
N GLU A 53 7.29 -2.08 -4.10
CA GLU A 53 6.51 -2.23 -2.87
C GLU A 53 5.00 -2.02 -3.11
N PRO A 54 4.13 -2.67 -2.31
CA PRO A 54 2.70 -2.38 -2.33
C PRO A 54 2.41 -0.92 -1.97
N MET A 55 1.49 -0.29 -2.71
CA MET A 55 1.09 1.08 -2.41
C MET A 55 0.36 1.17 -1.07
N ARG A 56 0.74 2.15 -0.24
CA ARG A 56 0.13 2.36 1.08
C ARG A 56 -1.25 2.99 0.98
N ALA A 57 -2.18 2.50 1.79
CA ALA A 57 -3.52 3.05 1.98
C ALA A 57 -4.03 2.75 3.39
N VAL A 58 -4.99 3.54 3.88
CA VAL A 58 -5.83 3.15 5.00
C VAL A 58 -6.89 2.16 4.49
N LEU A 59 -7.22 1.14 5.28
CA LEU A 59 -8.16 0.11 4.90
C LEU A 59 -9.27 -0.07 5.94
N LEU A 60 -10.42 -0.56 5.50
CA LEU A 60 -11.45 -1.14 6.35
C LEU A 60 -11.78 -2.55 5.86
N GLY A 61 -11.89 -3.50 6.79
CA GLY A 61 -12.00 -4.92 6.48
C GLY A 61 -12.47 -5.74 7.68
N ARG A 62 -12.44 -7.05 7.52
CA ARG A 62 -12.79 -8.04 8.55
C ARG A 62 -11.82 -9.19 8.56
#